data_AF-A0A7S0FCK1-F1
#
_entry.id   AF-A0A7S0FCK1-F1
#
_cell.length_a   1.000
_cell.length_b   1.000
_cell.length_c   1.000
_cell.angle_alpha   90.00
_cell.angle_beta   90.00
_cell.angle_gamma   90.00
#
_symmetry.space_group_name_H-M   'P 1'
#
loop_
_entity.id
_entity.type
_entity.pdbx_description
1 polymer ?
#
loop_
_entity_poly.entity_id
_entity_poly.type
_entity_poly.pdbx_seq_one_letter_code
_entity_poly.pdbx_strand_id
1 'polypeptide(L)'
;RGGGLRVGEVLGLVGGMVRLVPLSPRSAVTIASLLLAWPAPAGAFIEEIFSQAFGGGGGGQRIEFQMGGGNPFEMMGGGGPRRKKPKWPKGVPKEVAKSMNWLKGTEWNWNNWRNVKFEKDGSFDAPTQDCQSGMCKWSAGNNGKVYILWGEAGLHELDIMGEIPKEQDQSKMQGMRMRGRRTSDGERCQATFQRVYDFEAAELEKDLYGTLGLPDDADEADIKKVYRKLSVKYHPDKNPDEESKRKFAEIRDAYEILNDPDKKILYDTGGMEAVKNHEKGQVQKGDDVDAQLDVRLEDFFNGGLSKAGLQRRVVCRGCRTRPDSPKCRGCGRCPNEVKTVHVQVGPGMFMQQQQEVASKEKCKTEDSTIDVQIEKGMRHGEKVTFPRMAEERPGQLPGSVILTLRLAKHRKFERKGDDLHMQMQVSLREALLGWSRTIRHLDGHTVEVTSQGVTRPFQMIRVKGEGMPL
;
A
#
# COMPACT_ATOMS: atom_id res chain seq x y z
N ARG A 1 -10.05 -61.04 -14.77
CA ARG A 1 -8.66 -60.57 -14.55
C ARG A 1 -7.86 -60.96 -15.79
N GLY A 2 -7.56 -60.00 -16.63
CA GLY A 2 -6.84 -60.15 -17.89
C GLY A 2 -6.70 -58.76 -18.50
N GLY A 3 -5.46 -58.36 -18.81
CA GLY A 3 -5.16 -57.11 -19.48
C GLY A 3 -5.40 -57.17 -20.99
N GLY A 4 -5.34 -56.02 -21.65
CA GLY A 4 -5.40 -55.89 -23.09
C GLY A 4 -4.99 -54.49 -23.57
N LEU A 5 -3.75 -54.39 -24.05
CA LEU A 5 -3.21 -53.42 -25.02
C LEU A 5 -4.14 -53.30 -26.27
N ARG A 6 -4.07 -52.37 -27.23
CA ARG A 6 -3.35 -51.13 -27.62
C ARG A 6 -4.06 -50.67 -28.94
N VAL A 7 -3.57 -49.57 -29.52
CA VAL A 7 -3.66 -49.15 -30.95
C VAL A 7 -4.93 -48.36 -31.25
N GLY A 8 -4.94 -47.19 -31.89
CA GLY A 8 -3.94 -46.42 -32.63
C GLY A 8 -4.67 -45.55 -33.66
N GLU A 9 -3.92 -44.64 -34.29
CA GLU A 9 -4.25 -43.81 -35.49
C GLU A 9 -5.04 -42.51 -35.25
N VAL A 10 -4.62 -41.28 -35.60
CA VAL A 10 -3.76 -40.64 -36.63
C VAL A 10 -4.63 -39.73 -37.53
N LEU A 11 -4.08 -38.53 -37.81
CA LEU A 11 -4.42 -37.50 -38.81
C LEU A 11 -5.26 -36.30 -38.38
N GLY A 12 -4.60 -35.13 -38.41
CA GLY A 12 -5.24 -33.82 -38.52
C GLY A 12 -5.45 -33.40 -39.97
N LEU A 13 -6.06 -32.22 -40.17
CA LEU A 13 -5.68 -31.16 -41.11
C LEU A 13 -6.79 -30.08 -41.21
N VAL A 14 -6.35 -28.83 -41.10
CA VAL A 14 -6.71 -27.65 -41.92
C VAL A 14 -8.10 -27.00 -41.80
N GLY A 15 -8.10 -25.83 -41.15
CA GLY A 15 -8.18 -24.51 -41.82
C GLY A 15 -9.42 -24.15 -42.65
N GLY A 16 -10.09 -23.04 -42.27
CA GLY A 16 -11.08 -22.38 -43.12
C GLY A 16 -11.78 -21.21 -42.45
N MET A 17 -11.27 -20.00 -42.72
CA MET A 17 -11.74 -18.71 -42.23
C MET A 17 -12.82 -18.15 -43.19
N VAL A 18 -14.00 -17.77 -42.72
CA VAL A 18 -14.89 -16.82 -43.44
C VAL A 18 -15.56 -15.87 -42.45
N ARG A 19 -15.58 -14.60 -42.86
CA ARG A 19 -15.89 -13.37 -42.13
C ARG A 19 -17.18 -12.76 -42.73
N LEU A 20 -17.78 -11.79 -42.03
CA LEU A 20 -18.82 -10.80 -42.44
C LEU A 20 -20.27 -11.19 -42.10
N VAL A 21 -20.94 -10.53 -41.13
CA VAL A 21 -21.56 -9.16 -41.07
C VAL A 21 -23.08 -9.24 -41.32
N PRO A 22 -23.91 -8.44 -40.63
CA PRO A 22 -25.25 -8.81 -40.20
C PRO A 22 -26.35 -8.15 -41.04
N LEU A 23 -27.50 -8.83 -41.19
CA LEU A 23 -28.75 -8.20 -41.64
C LEU A 23 -29.96 -8.89 -40.98
N SER A 24 -30.76 -8.08 -40.29
CA SER A 24 -32.15 -8.37 -39.91
C SER A 24 -33.10 -7.90 -41.05
N PRO A 25 -34.45 -8.04 -40.99
CA PRO A 25 -35.32 -8.88 -40.16
C PRO A 25 -36.49 -9.55 -40.96
N ARG A 26 -37.34 -10.28 -40.22
CA ARG A 26 -38.75 -10.70 -40.49
C ARG A 26 -39.00 -11.92 -41.39
N SER A 27 -39.47 -13.02 -40.80
CA SER A 27 -40.86 -13.52 -40.90
C SER A 27 -41.04 -14.81 -40.07
N ALA A 28 -42.22 -14.97 -39.47
CA ALA A 28 -42.61 -16.01 -38.51
C ALA A 28 -42.77 -17.41 -39.14
N VAL A 29 -42.73 -18.48 -38.33
CA VAL A 29 -43.77 -19.55 -38.21
C VAL A 29 -43.47 -20.46 -37.00
N THR A 30 -44.56 -20.74 -36.29
CA THR A 30 -44.97 -21.74 -35.28
C THR A 30 -44.27 -23.11 -35.25
N ILE A 31 -44.20 -23.76 -34.08
CA ILE A 31 -44.69 -25.15 -33.81
C ILE A 31 -44.72 -25.40 -32.29
N ALA A 32 -45.75 -26.14 -31.87
CA ALA A 32 -46.15 -26.46 -30.51
C ALA A 32 -45.51 -27.75 -29.94
N SER A 33 -45.35 -27.72 -28.62
CA SER A 33 -45.59 -28.73 -27.58
C SER A 33 -45.47 -30.24 -27.85
N LEU A 34 -44.80 -30.93 -26.91
CA LEU A 34 -45.39 -32.13 -26.27
C LEU A 34 -44.87 -32.30 -24.83
N LEU A 35 -45.78 -32.70 -23.94
CA LEU A 35 -45.67 -32.91 -22.50
C LEU A 35 -45.79 -34.41 -22.15
N LEU A 36 -45.63 -34.70 -20.85
CA LEU A 36 -46.06 -35.85 -20.03
C LEU A 36 -44.88 -36.74 -19.54
N ALA A 37 -44.81 -37.25 -18.30
CA ALA A 37 -45.48 -37.00 -17.01
C ALA A 37 -44.81 -37.90 -15.92
N TRP A 38 -44.73 -37.40 -14.66
CA TRP A 38 -44.95 -38.01 -13.31
C TRP A 38 -44.45 -39.42 -12.89
N PRO A 39 -44.44 -39.81 -11.56
CA PRO A 39 -45.16 -39.23 -10.40
C PRO A 39 -44.38 -39.09 -9.05
N ALA A 40 -45.05 -38.44 -8.09
CA ALA A 40 -44.71 -38.35 -6.65
C ALA A 40 -45.19 -39.58 -5.84
N PRO A 41 -44.87 -39.69 -4.53
CA PRO A 41 -45.84 -39.27 -3.51
C PRO A 41 -45.29 -38.64 -2.21
N ALA A 42 -46.24 -38.09 -1.44
CA ALA A 42 -46.24 -37.40 -0.13
C ALA A 42 -45.60 -38.15 1.06
N GLY A 43 -45.33 -37.59 2.26
CA GLY A 43 -45.62 -36.27 2.86
C GLY A 43 -45.14 -36.16 4.32
N ALA A 44 -45.24 -34.93 4.86
CA ALA A 44 -45.32 -34.47 6.27
C ALA A 44 -44.26 -34.88 7.33
N PHE A 45 -43.49 -33.90 7.85
CA PHE A 45 -43.42 -33.51 9.28
C PHE A 45 -42.37 -32.39 9.56
N ILE A 46 -42.80 -31.37 10.33
CA ILE A 46 -42.09 -30.48 11.29
C ILE A 46 -41.18 -29.33 10.79
N GLU A 47 -41.40 -28.17 11.45
CA GLU A 47 -40.66 -26.92 11.48
C GLU A 47 -39.14 -27.08 11.60
N GLU A 48 -38.38 -26.24 10.89
CA GLU A 48 -37.36 -25.34 11.48
C GLU A 48 -36.56 -24.60 10.38
N ILE A 49 -36.15 -23.38 10.72
CA ILE A 49 -34.98 -22.66 10.18
C ILE A 49 -35.16 -21.91 8.84
N PHE A 50 -35.54 -20.64 9.03
CA PHE A 50 -35.01 -19.48 8.35
C PHE A 50 -33.54 -19.62 7.88
N SER A 51 -33.28 -19.45 6.59
CA SER A 51 -32.37 -18.42 6.07
C SER A 51 -32.18 -18.56 4.55
N GLN A 52 -32.89 -17.71 3.80
CA GLN A 52 -32.39 -17.17 2.53
C GLN A 52 -31.06 -16.47 2.84
N ALA A 53 -29.88 -16.83 2.32
CA ALA A 53 -29.54 -17.32 1.00
C ALA A 53 -30.03 -16.39 -0.11
N PHE A 54 -29.07 -15.58 -0.58
CA PHE A 54 -29.04 -14.83 -1.82
C PHE A 54 -29.51 -13.39 -1.77
N GLY A 55 -28.48 -12.53 -1.81
CA GLY A 55 -28.60 -11.14 -2.16
C GLY A 55 -28.99 -10.92 -3.62
N GLY A 56 -29.53 -9.72 -3.85
CA GLY A 56 -29.14 -8.86 -4.96
C GLY A 56 -29.66 -9.23 -6.36
N GLY A 57 -30.54 -8.38 -6.88
CA GLY A 57 -30.77 -8.25 -8.32
C GLY A 57 -32.17 -7.72 -8.64
N GLY A 58 -32.27 -6.44 -8.99
CA GLY A 58 -33.53 -5.78 -9.28
C GLY A 58 -34.22 -6.28 -10.56
N GLY A 59 -35.54 -6.20 -10.56
CA GLY A 59 -36.40 -6.43 -11.71
C GLY A 59 -37.85 -6.48 -11.24
N GLY A 60 -38.57 -5.37 -11.39
CA GLY A 60 -39.86 -5.15 -10.71
C GLY A 60 -40.99 -6.05 -11.17
N GLN A 61 -41.90 -6.33 -10.25
CA GLN A 61 -43.34 -6.42 -10.51
C GLN A 61 -44.10 -6.16 -9.20
N ARG A 62 -45.03 -5.19 -9.27
CA ARG A 62 -46.02 -4.89 -8.22
C ARG A 62 -46.96 -6.08 -8.11
N ILE A 63 -47.15 -6.59 -6.90
CA ILE A 63 -48.37 -7.32 -6.55
C ILE A 63 -48.90 -6.68 -5.27
N GLU A 64 -49.91 -5.83 -5.46
CA GLU A 64 -50.73 -5.25 -4.39
C GLU A 64 -51.68 -6.33 -3.85
N PHE A 65 -51.64 -6.56 -2.54
CA PHE A 65 -52.76 -7.19 -1.83
C PHE A 65 -53.37 -6.15 -0.89
N GLN A 66 -54.58 -5.72 -1.26
CA GLN A 66 -55.42 -4.80 -0.51
C GLN A 66 -56.27 -5.62 0.47
N MET A 67 -56.12 -5.36 1.78
CA MET A 67 -57.13 -5.71 2.78
C MET A 67 -57.34 -4.53 3.73
N GLY A 68 -58.58 -4.03 3.73
CA GLY A 68 -59.31 -3.64 4.93
C GLY A 68 -58.89 -2.38 5.68
N GLY A 69 -59.54 -1.26 5.33
CA GLY A 69 -60.17 -0.34 6.27
C GLY A 69 -59.40 0.11 7.52
N GLY A 70 -58.69 1.24 7.38
CA GLY A 70 -58.18 2.05 8.49
C GLY A 70 -57.24 3.12 7.94
N ASN A 71 -57.46 4.39 8.25
CA ASN A 71 -56.61 5.49 7.78
C ASN A 71 -55.12 5.18 8.08
N PRO A 72 -54.21 5.25 7.10
CA PRO A 72 -52.79 5.14 7.37
C PRO A 72 -52.35 6.31 8.25
N PHE A 73 -51.94 5.98 9.47
CA PHE A 73 -51.11 6.88 10.26
C PHE A 73 -49.81 7.06 9.47
N GLU A 74 -49.55 8.27 8.97
CA GLU A 74 -48.26 8.64 8.40
C GLU A 74 -47.19 8.47 9.47
N MET A 75 -46.55 7.30 9.52
CA MET A 75 -45.24 7.19 10.16
C MET A 75 -44.24 7.86 9.23
N MET A 76 -44.11 9.19 9.38
CA MET A 76 -42.90 9.89 9.00
C MET A 76 -41.73 9.19 9.70
N GLY A 77 -41.04 8.33 8.94
CA GLY A 77 -39.71 7.86 9.28
C GLY A 77 -38.78 9.06 9.26
N GLY A 78 -38.78 9.81 10.36
CA GLY A 78 -37.84 10.88 10.61
C GLY A 78 -36.45 10.28 10.52
N GLY A 79 -35.77 10.52 9.41
CA GLY A 79 -34.33 10.37 9.32
C GLY A 79 -33.74 11.23 10.43
N GLY A 80 -33.38 10.59 11.54
CA GLY A 80 -32.72 11.25 12.64
C GLY A 80 -31.56 12.07 12.08
N PRO A 81 -31.35 13.32 12.55
CA PRO A 81 -30.34 14.18 11.97
C PRO A 81 -29.00 13.43 11.97
N ARG A 82 -28.33 13.37 10.81
CA ARG A 82 -26.92 12.97 10.73
C ARG A 82 -26.15 13.90 11.67
N ARG A 83 -25.93 13.47 12.91
CA ARG A 83 -25.26 14.27 13.95
C ARG A 83 -23.87 14.59 13.42
N LYS A 84 -23.60 15.88 13.18
CA LYS A 84 -22.32 16.35 12.62
C LYS A 84 -21.21 16.00 13.61
N LYS A 85 -20.12 15.42 13.12
CA LYS A 85 -18.92 15.16 13.95
C LYS A 85 -18.54 16.45 14.68
N PRO A 86 -18.28 16.41 15.99
CA PRO A 86 -17.96 17.60 16.75
C PRO A 86 -16.70 18.28 16.21
N LYS A 87 -16.76 19.60 16.03
CA LYS A 87 -15.62 20.44 15.62
C LYS A 87 -15.06 21.16 16.84
N TRP A 88 -13.74 21.20 16.95
CA TRP A 88 -13.05 21.97 17.99
C TRP A 88 -13.42 23.46 17.90
N PRO A 89 -13.72 24.13 19.03
CA PRO A 89 -13.88 25.58 19.10
C PRO A 89 -12.62 26.33 18.65
N LYS A 90 -12.76 27.58 18.20
CA LYS A 90 -11.62 28.42 17.77
C LYS A 90 -10.65 28.60 18.96
N GLY A 91 -9.36 28.33 18.73
CA GLY A 91 -8.29 28.47 19.74
C GLY A 91 -7.82 27.15 20.37
N VAL A 92 -8.55 26.05 20.19
CA VAL A 92 -8.12 24.72 20.65
C VAL A 92 -7.29 24.03 19.56
N PRO A 93 -6.08 23.54 19.86
CA PRO A 93 -5.29 22.79 18.88
C PRO A 93 -6.05 21.51 18.48
N LYS A 94 -6.07 21.19 17.18
CA LYS A 94 -6.76 19.99 16.67
C LYS A 94 -6.00 18.69 16.99
N GLU A 95 -4.71 18.80 17.25
CA GLU A 95 -3.79 17.70 17.53
C GLU A 95 -3.08 17.95 18.87
N VAL A 96 -2.67 16.85 19.51
CA VAL A 96 -1.95 16.86 20.79
C VAL A 96 -0.53 17.36 20.56
N ALA A 97 -0.12 18.36 21.34
CA ALA A 97 1.25 18.86 21.36
C ALA A 97 2.27 17.76 21.70
N LYS A 98 3.45 17.77 21.05
CA LYS A 98 4.52 16.79 21.32
C LYS A 98 4.92 16.72 22.81
N SER A 99 4.91 17.85 23.51
CA SER A 99 5.21 17.93 24.96
C SER A 99 4.15 17.28 25.86
N MET A 100 2.98 16.95 25.31
CA MET A 100 1.83 16.37 26.00
C MET A 100 1.54 14.93 25.56
N ASN A 101 2.42 14.32 24.79
CA ASN A 101 2.24 12.96 24.28
C ASN A 101 2.17 11.90 25.39
N TRP A 102 2.75 12.17 26.56
CA TRP A 102 2.70 11.30 27.73
C TRP A 102 1.28 11.03 28.26
N LEU A 103 0.28 11.86 27.89
CA LEU A 103 -1.13 11.64 28.23
C LEU A 103 -1.78 10.53 27.39
N LYS A 104 -1.22 10.17 26.21
CA LYS A 104 -1.80 9.11 25.35
C LYS A 104 -1.66 7.75 26.03
N GLY A 105 -2.69 6.91 25.97
CA GLY A 105 -2.67 5.58 26.58
C GLY A 105 -2.72 5.59 28.11
N THR A 106 -3.24 6.67 28.71
CA THR A 106 -3.36 6.81 30.16
C THR A 106 -4.82 6.76 30.64
N GLU A 107 -5.01 6.10 31.78
CA GLU A 107 -6.29 6.00 32.47
C GLU A 107 -6.29 6.96 33.67
N TRP A 108 -7.35 7.75 33.79
CA TRP A 108 -7.53 8.75 34.82
C TRP A 108 -8.87 8.55 35.51
N ASN A 109 -8.91 8.80 36.81
CA ASN A 109 -10.15 8.85 37.56
C ASN A 109 -10.71 10.27 37.54
N TRP A 110 -11.87 10.44 36.90
CA TRP A 110 -12.59 11.68 36.75
C TRP A 110 -13.54 11.91 37.92
N ASN A 111 -13.39 13.06 38.59
CA ASN A 111 -14.16 13.52 39.74
C ASN A 111 -14.29 12.47 40.88
N ASN A 112 -13.36 11.52 40.96
CA ASN A 112 -13.35 10.41 41.92
C ASN A 112 -14.49 9.37 41.80
N TRP A 113 -15.18 9.29 40.65
CA TRP A 113 -16.32 8.36 40.50
C TRP A 113 -16.33 7.53 39.21
N ARG A 114 -15.51 7.87 38.21
CA ARG A 114 -15.43 7.12 36.95
C ARG A 114 -14.05 7.18 36.35
N ASN A 115 -13.65 6.11 35.69
CA ASN A 115 -12.41 6.12 34.92
C ASN A 115 -12.67 6.58 33.50
N VAL A 116 -11.72 7.36 32.98
CA VAL A 116 -11.69 7.87 31.62
C VAL A 116 -10.33 7.56 31.01
N LYS A 117 -10.29 7.35 29.70
CA LYS A 117 -9.06 7.01 29.00
C LYS A 117 -8.79 7.99 27.88
N PHE A 118 -7.53 8.37 27.78
CA PHE A 118 -7.02 9.22 26.72
C PHE A 118 -6.42 8.33 25.63
N GLU A 119 -7.16 8.08 24.56
CA GLU A 119 -6.71 7.20 23.48
C GLU A 119 -5.69 7.89 22.57
N LYS A 120 -4.88 7.07 21.89
CA LYS A 120 -3.78 7.52 21.00
C LYS A 120 -4.24 8.33 19.78
N ASP A 121 -5.47 8.09 19.30
CA ASP A 121 -6.02 8.75 18.11
C ASP A 121 -6.71 10.10 18.43
N GLY A 122 -6.60 10.56 19.69
CA GLY A 122 -7.28 11.76 20.18
C GLY A 122 -8.75 11.53 20.53
N SER A 123 -9.22 10.27 20.54
CA SER A 123 -10.52 9.92 21.10
C SER A 123 -10.45 9.84 22.63
N PHE A 124 -11.54 10.22 23.28
CA PHE A 124 -11.65 10.20 24.73
C PHE A 124 -12.70 9.14 25.10
N ASP A 125 -12.26 8.06 25.72
CA ASP A 125 -13.15 7.00 26.16
C ASP A 125 -13.64 7.28 27.58
N ALA A 126 -14.95 7.31 27.73
CA ALA A 126 -15.61 7.46 29.01
C ALA A 126 -16.88 6.59 29.01
N PRO A 127 -17.30 6.06 30.16
CA PRO A 127 -18.47 5.19 30.30
C PRO A 127 -19.78 6.01 30.20
N THR A 128 -20.00 6.64 29.06
CA THR A 128 -21.17 7.45 28.72
C THR A 128 -21.58 7.14 27.29
N GLN A 129 -22.89 7.12 27.02
CA GLN A 129 -23.46 6.77 25.71
C GLN A 129 -22.98 7.71 24.58
N ASP A 130 -22.65 8.95 24.92
CA ASP A 130 -22.07 9.94 24.01
C ASP A 130 -20.66 9.56 23.51
N CYS A 131 -19.81 9.02 24.39
CA CYS A 131 -18.46 8.65 24.01
C CYS A 131 -18.43 7.33 23.23
N GLN A 132 -19.34 6.40 23.51
CA GLN A 132 -19.51 5.16 22.75
C GLN A 132 -19.95 5.40 21.29
N SER A 133 -20.59 6.54 21.02
CA SER A 133 -20.95 6.96 19.65
C SER A 133 -19.85 7.79 18.95
N GLY A 134 -18.66 7.91 19.54
CA GLY A 134 -17.51 8.59 18.96
C GLY A 134 -17.58 10.13 18.99
N MET A 135 -18.41 10.70 19.88
CA MET A 135 -18.56 12.15 20.03
C MET A 135 -17.59 12.76 21.04
N CYS A 136 -16.74 11.96 21.67
CA CYS A 136 -15.78 12.42 22.66
C CYS A 136 -14.36 12.49 22.09
N LYS A 137 -13.72 13.64 22.26
CA LYS A 137 -12.35 13.89 21.80
C LYS A 137 -11.57 14.65 22.84
N TRP A 138 -10.25 14.48 22.82
CA TRP A 138 -9.35 15.27 23.63
C TRP A 138 -8.22 15.85 22.78
N SER A 139 -7.62 16.93 23.27
CA SER A 139 -6.44 17.56 22.70
C SER A 139 -5.66 18.25 23.81
N ALA A 140 -4.37 18.50 23.62
CA ALA A 140 -3.56 19.25 24.57
C ALA A 140 -2.63 20.21 23.83
N GLY A 141 -2.52 21.43 24.35
CA GLY A 141 -1.70 22.48 23.74
C GLY A 141 -0.34 22.65 24.41
N ASN A 142 0.56 23.35 23.71
CA ASN A 142 1.86 23.78 24.26
C ASN A 142 1.71 24.70 25.49
N ASN A 143 0.51 25.22 25.74
CA ASN A 143 0.20 26.12 26.84
C ASN A 143 -0.06 25.41 28.19
N GLY A 144 0.22 24.11 28.30
CA GLY A 144 0.03 23.39 29.57
C GLY A 144 -1.41 22.89 29.79
N LYS A 145 -2.31 23.12 28.84
CA LYS A 145 -3.75 22.88 28.99
C LYS A 145 -4.23 21.68 28.20
N VAL A 146 -5.15 20.93 28.80
CA VAL A 146 -5.83 19.78 28.21
C VAL A 146 -7.30 20.15 27.96
N TYR A 147 -7.75 19.92 26.73
CA TYR A 147 -9.10 20.20 26.28
C TYR A 147 -9.82 18.89 26.02
N ILE A 148 -11.01 18.72 26.59
CA ILE A 148 -11.84 17.54 26.39
C ILE A 148 -13.20 17.98 25.90
N LEU A 149 -13.55 17.55 24.70
CA LEU A 149 -14.88 17.72 24.17
C LEU A 149 -15.69 16.47 24.49
N TRP A 150 -16.64 16.61 25.40
CA TRP A 150 -17.41 15.48 25.94
C TRP A 150 -18.84 15.52 25.42
N GLY A 151 -19.07 15.00 24.20
CA GLY A 151 -20.42 14.83 23.66
C GLY A 151 -21.30 16.08 23.79
N GLU A 152 -22.49 15.90 24.39
CA GLU A 152 -23.44 16.99 24.65
C GLU A 152 -23.06 17.85 25.87
N ALA A 153 -22.22 17.34 26.77
CA ALA A 153 -21.70 18.09 27.92
C ALA A 153 -20.74 19.23 27.52
N GLY A 154 -20.18 19.19 26.31
CA GLY A 154 -19.39 20.31 25.76
C GLY A 154 -17.91 20.31 26.17
N LEU A 155 -17.27 21.48 26.07
CA LEU A 155 -15.82 21.64 26.23
C LEU A 155 -15.42 21.77 27.70
N HIS A 156 -14.47 20.94 28.12
CA HIS A 156 -13.78 21.01 29.39
C HIS A 156 -12.35 21.46 29.17
N GLU A 157 -11.89 22.41 29.98
CA GLU A 157 -10.52 22.91 29.97
C GLU A 157 -9.87 22.57 31.30
N LEU A 158 -8.79 21.78 31.26
CA LEU A 158 -8.04 21.35 32.44
C LEU A 158 -6.60 21.86 32.40
N ASP A 159 -6.12 22.25 33.57
CA ASP A 159 -4.74 22.59 33.87
C ASP A 159 -4.07 21.42 34.62
N ILE A 160 -2.82 21.15 34.28
CA ILE A 160 -2.01 20.09 34.90
C ILE A 160 -1.39 20.64 36.19
N MET A 161 -1.61 19.95 37.31
CA MET A 161 -1.05 20.33 38.59
C MET A 161 0.33 19.67 38.76
N GLY A 162 1.40 20.46 38.73
CA GLY A 162 2.78 19.99 38.93
C GLY A 162 3.67 20.15 37.69
N GLU A 163 4.85 19.54 37.73
CA GLU A 163 5.78 19.53 36.59
C GLU A 163 5.29 18.57 35.49
N ILE A 164 5.35 19.01 34.24
CA ILE A 164 4.98 18.18 33.08
C ILE A 164 6.08 17.14 32.89
N PRO A 165 5.78 15.84 32.98
CA PRO A 165 6.77 14.80 32.77
C PRO A 165 7.23 14.79 31.31
N LYS A 166 8.54 14.64 31.09
CA LYS A 166 9.13 14.55 29.75
C LYS A 166 8.82 13.21 29.05
N GLU A 167 8.52 12.18 29.82
CA GLU A 167 8.29 10.81 29.37
C GLU A 167 7.14 10.16 30.15
N GLN A 168 6.55 9.11 29.56
CA GLN A 168 5.46 8.35 30.14
C GLN A 168 5.98 7.28 31.12
N ASP A 169 6.36 7.70 32.33
CA ASP A 169 6.83 6.80 33.41
C ASP A 169 5.74 6.69 34.50
N GLN A 170 5.24 5.47 34.72
CA GLN A 170 4.16 5.21 35.66
C GLN A 170 4.49 5.66 37.10
N SER A 171 5.75 5.51 37.52
CA SER A 171 6.19 5.86 38.87
C SER A 171 6.20 7.37 39.10
N LYS A 172 6.51 8.15 38.05
CA LYS A 172 6.55 9.61 38.09
C LYS A 172 5.18 10.26 37.93
N MET A 173 4.27 9.58 37.23
CA MET A 173 2.90 10.05 37.05
C MET A 173 1.98 9.71 38.23
N GLN A 174 2.39 8.80 39.11
CA GLN A 174 1.60 8.44 40.27
C GLN A 174 1.38 9.65 41.18
N GLY A 175 0.11 9.98 41.42
CA GLY A 175 -0.30 11.16 42.21
C GLY A 175 -0.52 12.44 41.40
N MET A 176 -0.26 12.45 40.08
CA MET A 176 -0.58 13.59 39.23
C MET A 176 -2.09 13.86 39.17
N ARG A 177 -2.44 15.14 39.12
CA ARG A 177 -3.82 15.61 39.06
C ARG A 177 -3.97 16.69 38.01
N MET A 178 -5.07 16.67 37.29
CA MET A 178 -5.52 17.76 36.44
C MET A 178 -6.77 18.37 37.07
N ARG A 179 -6.89 19.70 37.02
CA ARG A 179 -8.07 20.41 37.51
C ARG A 179 -8.53 21.39 36.45
N GLY A 180 -9.82 21.49 36.29
CA GLY A 180 -10.40 22.24 35.19
C GLY A 180 -11.80 22.70 35.46
N ARG A 181 -12.38 23.35 34.46
CA ARG A 181 -13.78 23.76 34.46
C ARG A 181 -14.41 23.45 33.12
N ARG A 182 -15.70 23.15 33.16
CA ARG A 182 -16.54 23.05 31.98
C ARG A 182 -16.90 24.45 31.49
N THR A 183 -16.78 24.67 30.19
CA THR A 183 -16.89 26.02 29.59
C THR A 183 -18.35 26.50 29.53
N SER A 184 -19.33 25.59 29.48
CA SER A 184 -20.75 25.93 29.37
C SER A 184 -21.34 26.49 30.65
N ASP A 185 -20.99 25.92 31.81
CA ASP A 185 -21.62 26.20 33.10
C ASP A 185 -20.63 26.44 34.26
N GLY A 186 -19.33 26.30 34.01
CA GLY A 186 -18.29 26.51 35.01
C GLY A 186 -18.11 25.36 36.00
N GLU A 187 -18.75 24.19 35.78
CA GLU A 187 -18.63 23.04 36.67
C GLU A 187 -17.16 22.61 36.83
N ARG A 188 -16.73 22.44 38.10
CA ARG A 188 -15.36 22.04 38.41
C ARG A 188 -15.15 20.57 38.06
N CYS A 189 -14.04 20.30 37.39
CA CYS A 189 -13.63 18.96 37.00
C CYS A 189 -12.24 18.66 37.53
N GLN A 190 -12.02 17.44 37.97
CA GLN A 190 -10.72 16.93 38.40
C GLN A 190 -10.48 15.58 37.74
N ALA A 191 -9.27 15.35 37.26
CA ALA A 191 -8.82 14.03 36.85
C ALA A 191 -7.58 13.65 37.68
N THR A 192 -7.56 12.45 38.23
CA THR A 192 -6.39 11.93 38.98
C THR A 192 -5.80 10.74 38.22
N PHE A 193 -4.50 10.74 37.99
CA PHE A 193 -3.84 9.66 37.24
C PHE A 193 -4.01 8.32 37.98
N GLN A 194 -4.36 7.27 37.25
CA GLN A 194 -4.47 5.91 37.77
C GLN A 194 -3.30 5.06 37.29
N ARG A 195 -3.20 4.88 35.98
CA ARG A 195 -2.17 4.04 35.37
C ARG A 195 -1.97 4.37 33.89
N VAL A 196 -0.82 3.94 33.37
CA VAL A 196 -0.64 3.73 31.94
C VAL A 196 -1.25 2.37 31.60
N TYR A 197 -2.16 2.33 30.63
CA TYR A 197 -2.74 1.06 30.16
C TYR A 197 -2.23 0.67 28.78
N ASP A 198 -1.69 1.63 28.02
CA ASP A 198 -1.07 1.39 26.72
C ASP A 198 0.33 2.05 26.69
N PHE A 199 1.34 1.31 27.14
CA PHE A 199 2.74 1.73 27.09
C PHE A 199 3.26 1.83 25.64
N GLU A 200 2.59 1.21 24.66
CA GLU A 200 3.01 1.29 23.26
C GLU A 200 2.69 2.66 22.65
N ALA A 201 1.69 3.39 23.17
CA ALA A 201 1.22 4.66 22.61
C ALA A 201 2.30 5.77 22.55
N ALA A 202 3.18 5.89 23.55
CA ALA A 202 4.26 6.89 23.55
C ALA A 202 5.43 6.51 22.62
N GLU A 203 5.71 5.22 22.45
CA GLU A 203 6.75 4.77 21.50
C GLU A 203 6.33 4.99 20.05
N LEU A 204 5.03 4.92 19.77
CA LEU A 204 4.49 4.98 18.42
C LEU A 204 4.66 6.35 17.73
N GLU A 205 4.96 7.40 18.51
CA GLU A 205 5.20 8.76 18.01
C GLU A 205 6.66 9.23 18.14
N LYS A 206 7.59 8.31 18.44
CA LYS A 206 9.01 8.64 18.41
C LYS A 206 9.44 9.02 16.98
N ASP A 207 9.95 10.23 16.86
CA ASP A 207 10.49 10.80 15.63
C ASP A 207 11.96 10.35 15.51
N LEU A 208 12.22 9.23 14.84
CA LEU A 208 13.54 8.58 14.81
C LEU A 208 14.60 9.46 14.15
N TYR A 209 14.22 10.19 13.10
CA TYR A 209 15.11 11.13 12.43
C TYR A 209 15.36 12.34 13.34
N GLY A 210 14.31 12.81 14.04
CA GLY A 210 14.46 13.81 15.11
C GLY A 210 15.42 13.38 16.23
N THR A 211 15.38 12.12 16.66
CA THR A 211 16.30 11.55 17.67
C THR A 211 17.76 11.61 17.21
N LEU A 212 18.00 11.34 15.92
CA LEU A 212 19.33 11.46 15.31
C LEU A 212 19.69 12.92 14.96
N GLY A 213 18.74 13.85 15.01
CA GLY A 213 18.93 15.23 14.56
C GLY A 213 19.06 15.37 13.04
N LEU A 214 18.43 14.47 12.29
CA LEU A 214 18.42 14.41 10.84
C LEU A 214 17.10 14.96 10.27
N PRO A 215 17.12 15.52 9.04
CA PRO A 215 15.90 15.85 8.33
C PRO A 215 15.16 14.59 7.85
N ASP A 216 13.90 14.76 7.49
CA ASP A 216 13.03 13.64 7.10
C ASP A 216 13.36 12.99 5.73
N ASP A 217 14.31 13.55 5.00
CA ASP A 217 14.83 13.07 3.71
C ASP A 217 16.31 12.70 3.77
N ALA A 218 16.85 12.48 4.97
CA ALA A 218 18.23 12.04 5.12
C ALA A 218 18.50 10.72 4.39
N ASP A 219 19.55 10.70 3.58
CA ASP A 219 20.03 9.51 2.90
C ASP A 219 20.69 8.53 3.88
N GLU A 220 20.81 7.26 3.49
CA GLU A 220 21.43 6.22 4.32
C GLU A 220 22.88 6.56 4.73
N ALA A 221 23.61 7.25 3.84
CA ALA A 221 24.98 7.68 4.12
C ALA A 221 25.02 8.70 5.27
N ASP A 222 24.07 9.64 5.31
CA ASP A 222 23.96 10.64 6.36
C ASP A 222 23.54 10.01 7.69
N ILE A 223 22.58 9.06 7.65
CA ILE A 223 22.17 8.27 8.82
C ILE A 223 23.37 7.58 9.46
N LYS A 224 24.17 6.86 8.65
CA LYS A 224 25.39 6.17 9.12
C LYS A 224 26.43 7.13 9.68
N LYS A 225 26.64 8.28 9.03
CA LYS A 225 27.62 9.30 9.45
C LYS A 225 27.24 9.92 10.79
N VAL A 226 25.98 10.30 10.96
CA VAL A 226 25.49 10.91 12.20
C VAL A 226 25.46 9.91 13.34
N TYR A 227 25.02 8.68 13.09
CA TYR A 227 25.09 7.60 14.08
C TYR A 227 26.51 7.42 14.61
N ARG A 228 27.52 7.26 13.74
CA ARG A 228 28.93 7.12 14.16
C ARG A 228 29.39 8.28 15.04
N LYS A 229 29.01 9.51 14.72
CA LYS A 229 29.35 10.72 15.50
C LYS A 229 28.68 10.70 16.88
N LEU A 230 27.40 10.37 16.95
CA LEU A 230 26.61 10.35 18.18
C LEU A 230 26.99 9.16 19.09
N SER A 231 27.25 7.98 18.51
CA SER A 231 27.70 6.80 19.25
C SER A 231 29.03 7.04 19.94
N VAL A 232 29.99 7.71 19.29
CA VAL A 232 31.27 8.07 19.93
C VAL A 232 31.06 9.11 21.03
N LYS A 233 30.14 10.05 20.84
CA LYS A 233 29.83 11.09 21.82
C LYS A 233 29.18 10.54 23.08
N TYR A 234 28.26 9.60 22.96
CA TYR A 234 27.49 9.06 24.10
C TYR A 234 27.93 7.64 24.52
N HIS A 235 29.10 7.18 24.06
CA HIS A 235 29.61 5.85 24.39
C HIS A 235 29.77 5.68 25.92
N PRO A 236 29.29 4.57 26.52
CA PRO A 236 29.34 4.37 27.98
C PRO A 236 30.76 4.43 28.55
N ASP A 237 31.76 3.95 27.80
CA ASP A 237 33.16 3.99 28.24
C ASP A 237 33.74 5.41 28.33
N LYS A 238 33.27 6.34 27.48
CA LYS A 238 33.78 7.72 27.44
C LYS A 238 32.98 8.65 28.34
N ASN A 239 31.68 8.39 28.49
CA ASN A 239 30.76 9.18 29.29
C ASN A 239 29.85 8.23 30.09
N PRO A 240 30.25 7.83 31.31
CA PRO A 240 29.50 6.84 32.11
C PRO A 240 28.21 7.39 32.75
N ASP A 241 27.76 8.59 32.36
CA ASP A 241 26.54 9.22 32.88
C ASP A 241 25.27 8.45 32.50
N GLU A 242 24.31 8.39 33.42
CA GLU A 242 22.99 7.77 33.15
C GLU A 242 22.24 8.45 31.99
N GLU A 243 22.41 9.77 31.81
CA GLU A 243 21.82 10.49 30.67
C GLU A 243 22.48 10.09 29.34
N SER A 244 23.80 9.91 29.32
CA SER A 244 24.55 9.47 28.13
C SER A 244 24.19 8.05 27.74
N LYS A 245 24.06 7.14 28.71
CA LYS A 245 23.59 5.76 28.47
C LYS A 245 22.19 5.72 27.85
N ARG A 246 21.26 6.53 28.37
CA ARG A 246 19.89 6.63 27.82
C ARG A 246 19.89 7.16 26.39
N LYS A 247 20.59 8.27 26.13
CA LYS A 247 20.71 8.83 24.77
C LYS A 247 21.35 7.82 23.81
N PHE A 248 22.36 7.09 24.27
CA PHE A 248 23.00 6.06 23.47
C PHE A 248 22.04 4.93 23.10
N ALA A 249 21.21 4.48 24.04
CA ALA A 249 20.17 3.49 23.77
C ALA A 249 19.16 4.01 22.73
N GLU A 250 18.65 5.24 22.90
CA GLU A 250 17.72 5.85 21.94
C GLU A 250 18.31 6.00 20.53
N ILE A 251 19.57 6.43 20.44
CA ILE A 251 20.29 6.58 19.17
C ILE A 251 20.50 5.22 18.50
N ARG A 252 20.84 4.19 19.28
CA ARG A 252 21.01 2.83 18.78
C ARG A 252 19.70 2.27 18.25
N ASP A 253 18.61 2.39 19.02
CA ASP A 253 17.31 1.85 18.65
C ASP A 253 16.76 2.56 17.39
N ALA A 254 16.97 3.89 17.28
CA ALA A 254 16.63 4.64 16.07
C ALA A 254 17.45 4.19 14.86
N TYR A 255 18.75 3.97 15.03
CA TYR A 255 19.61 3.50 13.95
C TYR A 255 19.27 2.08 13.49
N GLU A 256 18.90 1.18 14.40
CA GLU A 256 18.50 -0.19 14.04
C GLU A 256 17.32 -0.20 13.05
N ILE A 257 16.32 0.64 13.30
CA ILE A 257 15.14 0.76 12.45
C ILE A 257 15.47 1.47 11.13
N LEU A 258 16.26 2.56 11.18
CA LEU A 258 16.55 3.38 10.00
C LEU A 258 17.64 2.81 9.10
N ASN A 259 18.46 1.88 9.59
CA ASN A 259 19.51 1.23 8.79
C ASN A 259 19.00 0.00 8.02
N ASP A 260 17.92 -0.63 8.48
CA ASP A 260 17.27 -1.71 7.73
C ASP A 260 16.34 -1.13 6.66
N PRO A 261 16.49 -1.51 5.38
CA PRO A 261 15.71 -0.92 4.29
C PRO A 261 14.21 -1.20 4.42
N ASP A 262 13.81 -2.36 4.93
CA ASP A 262 12.41 -2.74 5.08
C ASP A 262 11.78 -1.98 6.25
N LYS A 263 12.44 -1.99 7.41
CA LYS A 263 11.97 -1.23 8.58
C LYS A 263 11.93 0.27 8.30
N LYS A 264 12.91 0.81 7.56
CA LYS A 264 12.92 2.22 7.14
C LYS A 264 11.72 2.56 6.27
N ILE A 265 11.44 1.77 5.23
CA ILE A 265 10.27 2.00 4.36
C ILE A 265 8.97 1.92 5.17
N LEU A 266 8.85 0.94 6.07
CA LEU A 266 7.67 0.80 6.93
C LEU A 266 7.51 1.99 7.88
N TYR A 267 8.59 2.44 8.48
CA TYR A 267 8.58 3.64 9.30
C TYR A 267 8.20 4.89 8.49
N ASP A 268 8.75 5.05 7.30
CA ASP A 268 8.49 6.21 6.43
C ASP A 268 7.03 6.20 5.90
N THR A 269 6.45 5.02 5.67
CA THR A 269 5.09 4.85 5.10
C THR A 269 3.97 4.70 6.13
N GLY A 270 4.26 4.22 7.34
CA GLY A 270 3.25 3.88 8.35
C GLY A 270 3.68 4.13 9.80
N GLY A 271 4.83 4.76 10.01
CA GLY A 271 5.38 5.05 11.33
C GLY A 271 5.79 3.80 12.09
N MET A 272 5.96 3.96 13.40
CA MET A 272 6.40 2.88 14.27
C MET A 272 5.36 1.74 14.41
N GLU A 273 4.08 2.01 14.12
CA GLU A 273 3.01 0.99 14.09
C GLU A 273 3.32 -0.06 13.02
N ALA A 274 3.76 0.37 11.83
CA ALA A 274 4.09 -0.53 10.73
C ALA A 274 5.34 -1.37 11.01
N VAL A 275 6.35 -0.77 11.66
CA VAL A 275 7.57 -1.49 12.08
C VAL A 275 7.23 -2.60 13.08
N LYS A 276 6.44 -2.29 14.12
CA LYS A 276 6.00 -3.28 15.11
C LYS A 276 5.17 -4.40 14.48
N ASN A 277 4.30 -4.07 13.54
CA ASN A 277 3.52 -5.08 12.81
C ASN A 277 4.42 -5.99 11.98
N HIS A 278 5.51 -5.47 11.42
CA HIS A 278 6.48 -6.26 10.66
C HIS A 278 7.25 -7.22 11.54
N GLU A 279 7.68 -6.77 12.73
CA GLU A 279 8.32 -7.64 13.73
C GLU A 279 7.38 -8.76 14.23
N LYS A 280 6.07 -8.51 14.24
CA LYS A 280 5.03 -9.52 14.51
C LYS A 280 4.68 -10.39 13.29
N GLY A 281 5.31 -10.19 12.14
CA GLY A 281 5.03 -10.94 10.90
C GLY A 281 3.67 -10.63 10.26
N GLN A 282 3.03 -9.50 10.61
CA GLN A 282 1.67 -9.14 10.19
C GLN A 282 1.63 -8.18 8.99
N VAL A 283 2.78 -7.82 8.42
CA VAL A 283 2.87 -6.89 7.28
C VAL A 283 2.79 -7.65 5.96
N GLN A 284 1.88 -7.18 5.10
CA GLN A 284 1.73 -7.69 3.75
C GLN A 284 2.72 -7.01 2.80
N LYS A 285 3.25 -7.77 1.84
CA LYS A 285 4.00 -7.25 0.70
C LYS A 285 3.01 -6.78 -0.38
N GLY A 286 3.28 -5.63 -0.97
CA GLY A 286 2.54 -5.07 -2.08
C GLY A 286 2.80 -5.83 -3.38
N ASP A 287 1.97 -5.52 -4.37
CA ASP A 287 1.96 -6.18 -5.68
C ASP A 287 3.24 -5.86 -6.47
N ASP A 288 3.79 -6.86 -7.15
CA ASP A 288 4.90 -6.66 -8.09
C ASP A 288 4.39 -6.02 -9.40
N VAL A 289 5.23 -5.24 -10.07
CA VAL A 289 4.91 -4.51 -11.31
C VAL A 289 5.74 -5.05 -12.46
N ASP A 290 5.10 -5.61 -13.47
CA ASP A 290 5.75 -6.00 -14.73
C ASP A 290 5.81 -4.80 -15.70
N ALA A 291 7.01 -4.43 -16.13
CA ALA A 291 7.21 -3.41 -17.15
C ALA A 291 8.16 -3.90 -18.25
N GLN A 292 8.02 -3.34 -19.45
CA GLN A 292 8.84 -3.70 -20.61
C GLN A 292 9.84 -2.57 -20.89
N LEU A 293 11.11 -2.94 -21.07
CA LEU A 293 12.16 -2.00 -21.45
C LEU A 293 12.64 -2.30 -22.86
N ASP A 294 12.43 -1.36 -23.78
CA ASP A 294 12.99 -1.42 -25.13
C ASP A 294 14.48 -1.11 -25.10
N VAL A 295 15.29 -2.11 -25.43
CA VAL A 295 16.75 -2.02 -25.45
C VAL A 295 17.25 -2.21 -26.88
N ARG A 296 18.23 -1.40 -27.29
CA ARG A 296 18.78 -1.46 -28.64
C ARG A 296 19.68 -2.67 -28.81
N LEU A 297 19.77 -3.18 -30.03
CA LEU A 297 20.57 -4.36 -30.33
C LEU A 297 22.06 -4.15 -30.03
N GLU A 298 22.55 -2.93 -30.22
CA GLU A 298 23.91 -2.51 -29.91
C GLU A 298 24.21 -2.62 -28.41
N ASP A 299 23.23 -2.29 -27.56
CA ASP A 299 23.38 -2.37 -26.10
C ASP A 299 23.39 -3.83 -25.63
N PHE A 300 22.60 -4.71 -26.27
CA PHE A 300 22.68 -6.16 -26.03
C PHE A 300 24.02 -6.77 -26.48
N PHE A 301 24.66 -6.20 -27.50
CA PHE A 301 25.93 -6.69 -28.04
C PHE A 301 27.12 -6.19 -27.23
N ASN A 302 27.21 -4.87 -27.04
CA ASN A 302 28.36 -4.22 -26.38
C ASN A 302 28.24 -4.22 -24.85
N GLY A 303 27.04 -4.46 -24.32
CA GLY A 303 26.71 -4.17 -22.93
C GLY A 303 26.58 -2.66 -22.71
N GLY A 304 25.86 -2.27 -21.66
CA GLY A 304 25.66 -0.85 -21.36
C GLY A 304 24.72 -0.60 -20.19
N LEU A 305 24.54 0.67 -19.89
CA LEU A 305 23.54 1.14 -18.92
C LEU A 305 22.35 1.71 -19.70
N SER A 306 21.17 1.12 -19.50
CA SER A 306 19.90 1.63 -20.04
C SER A 306 19.03 2.17 -18.91
N LYS A 307 18.35 3.28 -19.14
CA LYS A 307 17.50 3.93 -18.15
C LYS A 307 16.04 3.60 -18.42
N ALA A 308 15.37 3.00 -17.43
CA ALA A 308 13.94 2.77 -17.46
C ALA A 308 13.22 3.85 -16.65
N GLY A 309 12.37 4.64 -17.29
CA GLY A 309 11.48 5.56 -16.60
C GLY A 309 10.21 4.83 -16.14
N LEU A 310 9.85 4.98 -14.86
CA LEU A 310 8.65 4.41 -14.26
C LEU A 310 7.95 5.48 -13.42
N GLN A 311 6.63 5.59 -13.56
CA GLN A 311 5.83 6.39 -12.64
C GLN A 311 5.39 5.51 -11.47
N ARG A 312 5.69 5.92 -10.23
CA ARG A 312 5.28 5.17 -9.03
C ARG A 312 4.64 6.10 -7.99
N ARG A 313 3.72 5.56 -7.20
CA ARG A 313 3.19 6.25 -6.02
C ARG A 313 4.17 6.14 -4.86
N VAL A 314 4.46 7.25 -4.21
CA VAL A 314 5.26 7.33 -2.99
C VAL A 314 4.45 7.94 -1.85
N VAL A 315 4.66 7.46 -0.63
CA VAL A 315 4.01 8.04 0.56
C VAL A 315 4.76 9.31 0.97
N CYS A 316 4.03 10.41 1.10
CA CYS A 316 4.57 11.69 1.51
C CYS A 316 4.82 11.70 3.01
N ARG A 317 6.07 11.46 3.39
CA ARG A 317 6.51 11.48 4.79
C ARG A 317 6.25 12.83 5.48
N GLY A 318 5.80 12.78 6.74
CA GLY A 318 5.56 13.96 7.59
C GLY A 318 4.32 14.77 7.22
N CYS A 319 3.64 14.46 6.12
CA CYS A 319 2.45 15.18 5.68
C CYS A 319 1.17 14.85 6.45
N ARG A 320 1.20 13.78 7.26
CA ARG A 320 0.18 13.48 8.25
C ARG A 320 0.20 14.46 9.42
N THR A 321 1.37 14.83 9.94
CA THR A 321 1.53 15.70 11.12
C THR A 321 1.71 17.16 10.75
N ARG A 322 2.27 17.47 9.57
CA ARG A 322 2.52 18.84 9.09
C ARG A 322 2.02 19.01 7.65
N PRO A 323 0.69 18.99 7.44
CA PRO A 323 0.10 19.06 6.10
C PRO A 323 0.38 20.39 5.37
N ASP A 324 0.64 21.47 6.11
CA ASP A 324 0.87 22.81 5.58
C ASP A 324 2.33 23.06 5.17
N SER A 325 3.22 22.08 5.36
CA SER A 325 4.61 22.24 4.99
C SER A 325 4.79 22.32 3.46
N PRO A 326 5.78 23.09 2.96
CA PRO A 326 6.06 23.22 1.53
C PRO A 326 6.21 21.88 0.78
N LYS A 327 6.76 20.86 1.45
CA LYS A 327 7.00 19.50 0.93
C LYS A 327 5.71 18.72 0.67
N CYS A 328 4.62 19.08 1.34
CA CYS A 328 3.33 18.44 1.20
C CYS A 328 2.46 19.04 0.08
N ARG A 329 2.96 20.06 -0.62
CA ARG A 329 2.29 20.61 -1.80
C ARG A 329 2.27 19.54 -2.90
N GLY A 330 1.07 19.16 -3.35
CA GLY A 330 0.87 18.10 -4.34
C GLY A 330 0.63 16.71 -3.75
N CYS A 331 0.71 16.55 -2.43
CA CYS A 331 0.36 15.29 -1.76
C CYS A 331 -1.16 15.18 -1.58
N GLY A 332 -1.76 14.20 -2.23
CA GLY A 332 -3.18 13.84 -2.11
C GLY A 332 -3.41 12.79 -1.03
N ARG A 333 -4.66 12.35 -0.88
CA ARG A 333 -4.98 11.25 0.05
C ARG A 333 -4.49 9.91 -0.52
N CYS A 334 -3.84 9.08 0.30
CA CYS A 334 -3.48 7.72 -0.11
C CYS A 334 -4.73 6.83 -0.31
N PRO A 335 -4.60 5.71 -1.04
CA PRO A 335 -5.62 4.67 -1.08
C PRO A 335 -6.02 4.17 0.32
N ASN A 336 -7.18 3.54 0.44
CA ASN A 336 -7.62 2.97 1.71
C ASN A 336 -6.67 1.85 2.17
N GLU A 337 -6.48 1.74 3.49
CA GLU A 337 -5.72 0.67 4.13
C GLU A 337 -6.67 -0.47 4.50
N VAL A 338 -6.28 -1.72 4.25
CA VAL A 338 -7.04 -2.88 4.74
C VAL A 338 -6.57 -3.17 6.16
N LYS A 339 -7.45 -2.99 7.16
CA LYS A 339 -7.16 -3.29 8.57
C LYS A 339 -8.03 -4.43 9.06
N THR A 340 -7.44 -5.33 9.84
CA THR A 340 -8.19 -6.36 10.56
C THR A 340 -8.82 -5.73 11.80
N VAL A 341 -10.13 -5.57 11.79
CA VAL A 341 -10.90 -5.02 12.93
C VAL A 341 -11.59 -6.18 13.64
N HIS A 342 -11.53 -6.20 14.97
CA HIS A 342 -12.31 -7.13 15.79
C HIS A 342 -13.73 -6.60 15.89
N VAL A 343 -14.66 -7.19 15.14
CA VAL A 343 -16.07 -6.84 15.20
C VAL A 343 -16.75 -7.79 16.17
N GLN A 344 -17.43 -7.23 17.18
CA GLN A 344 -18.22 -8.03 18.11
C GLN A 344 -19.48 -8.52 17.39
N VAL A 345 -19.53 -9.81 17.08
CA VAL A 345 -20.67 -10.46 16.41
C VAL A 345 -21.70 -11.00 17.41
N GLY A 346 -21.37 -11.00 18.70
CA GLY A 346 -22.27 -11.35 19.79
C GLY A 346 -21.65 -11.08 21.17
N PRO A 347 -22.39 -11.24 22.28
CA PRO A 347 -21.84 -11.12 23.63
C PRO A 347 -20.66 -12.10 23.82
N GLY A 348 -19.44 -11.57 24.03
CA GLY A 348 -18.23 -12.37 24.20
C GLY A 348 -17.63 -13.01 22.92
N MET A 349 -18.22 -12.77 21.74
CA MET A 349 -17.72 -13.31 20.46
C MET A 349 -17.20 -12.17 19.57
N PHE A 350 -15.88 -12.16 19.34
CA PHE A 350 -15.22 -11.23 18.42
C PHE A 350 -14.78 -11.98 17.17
N MET A 351 -15.15 -11.46 15.99
CA MET A 351 -14.67 -11.95 14.71
C MET A 351 -13.66 -10.96 14.13
N GLN A 352 -12.52 -11.46 13.66
CA GLN A 352 -11.58 -10.66 12.89
C GLN A 352 -12.11 -10.48 11.46
N GLN A 353 -12.48 -9.25 11.09
CA GLN A 353 -12.93 -8.90 9.75
C GLN A 353 -11.97 -7.89 9.13
N GLN A 354 -11.57 -8.10 7.88
CA GLN A 354 -10.82 -7.10 7.11
C GLN A 354 -11.77 -5.98 6.68
N GLN A 355 -11.48 -4.74 7.08
CA GLN A 355 -12.24 -3.55 6.71
C GLN A 355 -11.30 -2.54 6.04
N GLU A 356 -11.77 -1.93 4.95
CA GLU A 356 -11.08 -0.79 4.35
C GLU A 356 -11.27 0.46 5.21
N VAL A 357 -10.18 0.96 5.75
CA VAL A 357 -10.13 2.19 6.55
C VAL A 357 -9.47 3.28 5.73
N ALA A 358 -10.02 4.49 5.83
CA ALA A 358 -9.41 5.68 5.24
C ALA A 358 -7.95 5.84 5.73
N SER A 359 -7.00 5.87 4.80
CA SER A 359 -5.61 6.15 5.17
C SER A 359 -5.47 7.54 5.79
N LYS A 360 -4.65 7.62 6.83
CA LYS A 360 -4.24 8.88 7.47
C LYS A 360 -3.09 9.55 6.71
N GLU A 361 -2.38 8.78 5.89
CA GLU A 361 -1.22 9.24 5.16
C GLU A 361 -1.60 9.92 3.84
N LYS A 362 -0.65 10.70 3.32
CA LYS A 362 -0.78 11.38 2.02
C LYS A 362 0.21 10.80 1.02
N CYS A 363 -0.16 10.77 -0.25
CA CYS A 363 0.62 10.16 -1.32
C CYS A 363 0.75 11.11 -2.51
N LYS A 364 1.84 10.97 -3.28
CA LYS A 364 2.03 11.63 -4.57
C LYS A 364 2.55 10.61 -5.60
N THR A 365 2.35 10.89 -6.88
CA THR A 365 2.98 10.14 -7.96
C THR A 365 4.29 10.82 -8.33
N GLU A 366 5.36 10.05 -8.45
CA GLU A 366 6.71 10.52 -8.77
C GLU A 366 7.31 9.70 -9.90
N ASP A 367 8.04 10.38 -10.79
CA ASP A 367 8.78 9.76 -11.88
C ASP A 367 10.12 9.24 -11.34
N SER A 368 10.31 7.93 -11.39
CA SER A 368 11.51 7.23 -10.94
C SER A 368 12.28 6.71 -12.14
N THR A 369 13.59 6.93 -12.18
CA THR A 369 14.47 6.33 -13.19
C THR A 369 15.23 5.17 -12.58
N ILE A 370 15.17 4.00 -13.20
CA ILE A 370 15.91 2.80 -12.80
C ILE A 370 17.03 2.59 -13.82
N ASP A 371 18.28 2.58 -13.34
CA ASP A 371 19.43 2.26 -14.17
C ASP A 371 19.55 0.73 -14.26
N VAL A 372 19.36 0.19 -15.46
CA VAL A 372 19.45 -1.24 -15.76
C VAL A 372 20.78 -1.52 -16.43
N GLN A 373 21.60 -2.33 -15.78
CA GLN A 373 22.84 -2.81 -16.37
C GLN A 373 22.54 -3.99 -17.30
N ILE A 374 22.85 -3.80 -18.58
CA ILE A 374 22.70 -4.82 -19.63
C ILE A 374 24.07 -5.46 -19.83
N GLU A 375 24.15 -6.75 -19.55
CA GLU A 375 25.32 -7.55 -19.82
C GLU A 375 25.40 -7.94 -21.30
N LYS A 376 26.63 -8.18 -21.76
CA LYS A 376 26.88 -8.60 -23.14
C LYS A 376 26.22 -9.95 -23.38
N GLY A 377 25.48 -10.07 -24.47
CA GLY A 377 24.84 -11.33 -24.86
C GLY A 377 23.49 -11.60 -24.23
N MET A 378 23.02 -10.77 -23.27
CA MET A 378 21.69 -10.89 -22.64
C MET A 378 20.59 -11.15 -23.66
N ARG A 379 19.60 -11.97 -23.32
CA ARG A 379 18.60 -12.45 -24.28
C ARG A 379 17.38 -11.54 -24.33
N HIS A 380 16.69 -11.58 -25.47
CA HIS A 380 15.36 -10.99 -25.55
C HIS A 380 14.39 -11.75 -24.62
N GLY A 381 13.61 -11.00 -23.83
CA GLY A 381 12.64 -11.54 -22.88
C GLY A 381 13.22 -11.85 -21.51
N GLU A 382 14.51 -11.60 -21.30
CA GLU A 382 15.15 -11.75 -20.00
C GLU A 382 14.59 -10.74 -18.99
N LYS A 383 14.45 -11.17 -17.73
CA LYS A 383 13.79 -10.40 -16.67
C LYS A 383 14.82 -9.93 -15.66
N VAL A 384 14.81 -8.63 -15.38
CA VAL A 384 15.63 -8.01 -14.33
C VAL A 384 14.69 -7.49 -13.23
N THR A 385 14.91 -7.95 -12.00
CA THR A 385 14.02 -7.64 -10.87
C THR A 385 14.65 -6.62 -9.93
N PHE A 386 13.91 -5.55 -9.66
CA PHE A 386 14.29 -4.50 -8.72
C PHE A 386 13.38 -4.58 -7.49
N PRO A 387 13.86 -5.11 -6.35
CA PRO A 387 13.05 -5.25 -5.15
C PRO A 387 12.66 -3.89 -4.58
N ARG A 388 11.45 -3.77 -4.05
CA ARG A 388 10.95 -2.59 -3.30
C ARG A 388 10.83 -1.31 -4.13
N MET A 389 10.86 -1.40 -5.46
CA MET A 389 10.72 -0.25 -6.35
C MET A 389 9.29 -0.05 -6.90
N ALA A 390 8.33 -0.90 -6.50
CA ALA A 390 6.94 -0.76 -6.92
C ALA A 390 6.23 0.41 -6.19
N GLU A 391 4.90 0.49 -6.34
CA GLU A 391 4.09 1.49 -5.64
C GLU A 391 4.13 1.29 -4.12
N GLU A 392 4.29 2.39 -3.39
CA GLU A 392 4.21 2.40 -1.94
C GLU A 392 2.75 2.52 -1.46
N ARG A 393 2.42 1.74 -0.43
CA ARG A 393 1.14 1.82 0.28
C ARG A 393 1.42 1.97 1.79
N PRO A 394 0.64 2.79 2.52
CA PRO A 394 0.82 2.95 3.95
C PRO A 394 0.73 1.62 4.71
N GLY A 395 1.77 1.31 5.50
CA GLY A 395 1.81 0.10 6.33
C GLY A 395 2.05 -1.21 5.58
N GLN A 396 2.45 -1.16 4.30
CA GLN A 396 2.82 -2.33 3.50
C GLN A 396 4.24 -2.19 2.95
N LEU A 397 4.95 -3.31 2.78
CA LEU A 397 6.24 -3.32 2.08
C LEU A 397 5.98 -3.22 0.57
N PRO A 398 6.65 -2.34 -0.18
CA PRO A 398 6.47 -2.24 -1.62
C PRO A 398 6.90 -3.52 -2.34
N GLY A 399 6.18 -3.83 -3.41
CA GLY A 399 6.53 -4.90 -4.34
C GLY A 399 7.80 -4.61 -5.14
N SER A 400 8.08 -5.50 -6.08
CA SER A 400 9.27 -5.50 -6.94
C SER A 400 8.86 -5.01 -8.34
N VAL A 401 9.77 -4.32 -9.03
CA VAL A 401 9.59 -4.00 -10.45
C VAL A 401 10.33 -5.04 -11.27
N ILE A 402 9.61 -5.76 -12.12
CA ILE A 402 10.14 -6.81 -12.99
C ILE A 402 10.22 -6.23 -14.40
N LEU A 403 11.44 -5.89 -14.82
CA LEU A 403 11.70 -5.35 -16.15
C LEU A 403 11.99 -6.48 -17.13
N THR A 404 11.13 -6.65 -18.13
CA THR A 404 11.36 -7.59 -19.22
C THR A 404 12.04 -6.87 -20.39
N LEU A 405 13.24 -7.33 -20.76
CA LEU A 405 14.04 -6.72 -21.82
C LEU A 405 13.48 -7.06 -23.20
N ARG A 406 13.00 -6.04 -23.92
CA ARG A 406 12.50 -6.17 -25.29
C ARG A 406 13.54 -5.68 -26.28
N LEU A 407 13.86 -6.52 -27.28
CA LEU A 407 14.76 -6.12 -28.33
C LEU A 407 14.07 -5.11 -29.25
N ALA A 408 14.58 -3.89 -29.28
CA ALA A 408 14.12 -2.87 -30.22
C ALA A 408 14.48 -3.28 -31.65
N LYS A 409 13.59 -2.98 -32.60
CA LYS A 409 13.81 -3.27 -34.01
C LYS A 409 15.01 -2.48 -34.53
N HIS A 410 16.07 -3.18 -34.90
CA HIS A 410 17.25 -2.57 -35.51
C HIS A 410 17.08 -2.43 -37.04
N ARG A 411 17.78 -1.45 -37.64
CA ARG A 411 17.61 -1.09 -39.06
C ARG A 411 18.23 -2.08 -40.03
N LYS A 412 19.33 -2.72 -39.65
CA LYS A 412 20.12 -3.60 -40.54
C LYS A 412 20.11 -5.06 -40.10
N PHE A 413 20.15 -5.29 -38.80
CA PHE A 413 20.33 -6.62 -38.21
C PHE A 413 19.05 -7.05 -37.50
N GLU A 414 18.75 -8.33 -37.61
CA GLU A 414 17.69 -9.02 -36.88
C GLU A 414 18.37 -10.16 -36.10
N ARG A 415 18.25 -10.15 -34.77
CA ARG A 415 18.80 -11.21 -33.92
C ARG A 415 17.87 -12.42 -33.94
N LYS A 416 18.43 -13.60 -34.21
CA LYS A 416 17.74 -14.90 -34.09
C LYS A 416 18.59 -15.83 -33.24
N GLY A 417 18.21 -15.98 -31.97
CA GLY A 417 19.05 -16.66 -30.98
C GLY A 417 20.37 -15.92 -30.81
N ASP A 418 21.47 -16.60 -31.12
CA ASP A 418 22.83 -16.06 -31.03
C ASP A 418 23.36 -15.60 -32.40
N ASP A 419 22.60 -15.81 -33.49
CA ASP A 419 22.97 -15.38 -34.83
C ASP A 419 22.36 -14.01 -35.18
N LEU A 420 23.09 -13.23 -35.98
CA LEU A 420 22.64 -11.96 -36.55
C LEU A 420 22.34 -12.11 -38.03
N HIS A 421 21.12 -11.77 -38.43
CA HIS A 421 20.68 -11.80 -39.83
C HIS A 421 20.60 -10.39 -40.39
N MET A 422 21.09 -10.20 -41.61
CA MET A 422 20.89 -8.95 -42.37
C MET A 422 20.49 -9.29 -43.80
N GLN A 423 19.53 -8.56 -44.33
CA GLN A 423 19.20 -8.62 -45.75
C GLN A 423 20.12 -7.71 -46.54
N MET A 424 20.75 -8.26 -47.57
CA MET A 424 21.64 -7.51 -48.46
C MET A 424 21.10 -7.54 -49.87
N GLN A 425 20.94 -6.36 -50.45
CA GLN A 425 20.55 -6.19 -51.84
C GLN A 425 21.81 -6.10 -52.71
N VAL A 426 21.88 -6.99 -53.69
CA VAL A 426 22.92 -7.04 -54.72
C VAL A 426 22.27 -6.90 -56.08
N SER A 427 22.91 -6.14 -56.97
CA SER A 427 22.43 -5.99 -58.34
C SER A 427 22.60 -7.30 -59.12
N LEU A 428 21.83 -7.48 -60.20
CA LEU A 428 21.94 -8.68 -61.04
C LEU A 428 23.35 -8.86 -61.61
N ARG A 429 24.01 -7.75 -62.00
CA ARG A 429 25.39 -7.76 -62.49
C ARG A 429 26.37 -8.28 -61.43
N GLU A 430 26.26 -7.76 -60.21
CA GLU A 430 27.06 -8.18 -59.06
C GLU A 430 26.80 -9.65 -58.70
N ALA A 431 25.54 -10.09 -58.76
CA ALA A 431 25.17 -11.47 -58.48
C ALA A 431 25.78 -12.46 -59.48
N LEU A 432 26.01 -12.09 -60.74
CA LEU A 432 26.58 -12.97 -61.77
C LEU A 432 28.12 -12.96 -61.78
N LEU A 433 28.74 -11.80 -61.57
CA LEU A 433 30.19 -11.61 -61.73
C LEU A 433 30.97 -11.75 -60.41
N GLY A 434 30.28 -11.80 -59.27
CA GLY A 434 30.87 -11.71 -57.95
C GLY A 434 30.88 -10.28 -57.43
N TRP A 435 30.91 -10.16 -56.10
CA TRP A 435 30.80 -8.88 -55.41
C TRP A 435 31.52 -8.90 -54.07
N SER A 436 31.86 -7.70 -53.58
CA SER A 436 32.41 -7.45 -52.26
C SER A 436 31.69 -6.26 -51.63
N ARG A 437 31.30 -6.38 -50.36
CA ARG A 437 30.77 -5.25 -49.58
C ARG A 437 31.37 -5.23 -48.19
N THR A 438 31.66 -4.02 -47.73
CA THR A 438 32.10 -3.73 -46.36
C THR A 438 30.89 -3.35 -45.51
N ILE A 439 30.66 -4.06 -44.41
CA ILE A 439 29.54 -3.84 -43.50
C ILE A 439 30.11 -3.38 -42.16
N ARG A 440 29.51 -2.34 -41.57
CA ARG A 440 29.81 -1.94 -40.18
C ARG A 440 28.97 -2.80 -39.24
N HIS A 441 29.63 -3.50 -38.32
CA HIS A 441 28.99 -4.30 -37.26
C HIS A 441 28.51 -3.40 -36.10
N LEU A 442 27.99 -4.01 -35.03
CA LEU A 442 27.36 -3.39 -33.85
C LEU A 442 28.36 -2.78 -32.87
N ASP A 443 29.60 -3.26 -32.83
CA ASP A 443 30.75 -2.70 -32.09
C ASP A 443 31.52 -1.63 -32.90
N GLY A 444 31.21 -1.50 -34.19
CA GLY A 444 31.81 -0.55 -35.11
C GLY A 444 32.96 -1.10 -35.97
N HIS A 445 33.37 -2.37 -35.82
CA HIS A 445 34.35 -2.95 -36.76
C HIS A 445 33.73 -3.19 -38.14
N THR A 446 34.60 -3.30 -39.15
CA THR A 446 34.20 -3.53 -40.53
C THR A 446 34.40 -4.98 -40.92
N VAL A 447 33.34 -5.63 -41.36
CA VAL A 447 33.34 -7.00 -41.88
C VAL A 447 33.24 -6.94 -43.39
N GLU A 448 34.21 -7.53 -44.09
CA GLU A 448 34.16 -7.70 -45.54
C GLU A 448 33.43 -8.99 -45.88
N VAL A 449 32.38 -8.89 -46.69
CA VAL A 449 31.65 -10.05 -47.20
C VAL A 449 31.83 -10.09 -48.71
N THR A 450 32.42 -11.19 -49.17
CA THR A 450 32.72 -11.41 -50.59
C THR A 450 32.04 -12.67 -51.10
N SER A 451 31.59 -12.65 -52.35
CA SER A 451 31.15 -13.85 -53.06
C SER A 451 31.86 -13.95 -54.41
N GLN A 452 32.50 -15.08 -54.65
CA GLN A 452 33.12 -15.41 -55.93
C GLN A 452 32.18 -16.33 -56.72
N GLY A 453 31.73 -15.87 -57.89
CA GLY A 453 30.82 -16.62 -58.77
C GLY A 453 29.35 -16.20 -58.64
N VAL A 454 28.46 -17.06 -59.18
CA VAL A 454 27.03 -16.76 -59.30
C VAL A 454 26.33 -16.88 -57.95
N THR A 455 25.86 -15.76 -57.41
CA THR A 455 25.02 -15.69 -56.20
C THR A 455 23.56 -15.96 -56.56
N ARG A 456 22.94 -16.96 -55.93
CA ARG A 456 21.52 -17.29 -56.15
C ARG A 456 20.61 -16.34 -55.36
N PRO A 457 19.39 -16.04 -55.85
CA PRO A 457 18.39 -15.33 -55.05
C PRO A 457 18.14 -16.02 -53.71
N PHE A 458 18.03 -15.24 -52.63
CA PHE A 458 17.85 -15.73 -51.24
C PHE A 458 18.96 -16.65 -50.71
N GLN A 459 20.11 -16.72 -51.37
CA GLN A 459 21.26 -17.44 -50.86
C GLN A 459 21.71 -16.86 -49.51
N MET A 460 21.90 -17.74 -48.52
CA MET A 460 22.47 -17.36 -47.22
C MET A 460 23.98 -17.54 -47.23
N ILE A 461 24.71 -16.48 -46.89
CA ILE A 461 26.15 -16.49 -46.69
C ILE A 461 26.40 -16.33 -45.19
N ARG A 462 27.10 -17.29 -44.59
CA ARG A 462 27.43 -17.27 -43.15
C ARG A 462 28.86 -16.77 -42.95
N VAL A 463 29.01 -15.70 -42.18
CA VAL A 463 30.31 -15.23 -41.68
C VAL A 463 30.51 -15.80 -40.27
N LYS A 464 31.57 -16.57 -40.06
CA LYS A 464 31.84 -17.19 -38.75
C LYS A 464 32.40 -16.14 -37.79
N GLY A 465 31.97 -16.17 -36.52
CA GLY A 465 32.47 -15.29 -35.47
C GLY A 465 31.79 -13.93 -35.36
N GLU A 466 30.84 -13.62 -36.24
CA GLU A 466 30.17 -12.30 -36.32
C GLU A 466 28.73 -12.32 -35.76
N GLY A 467 28.43 -13.27 -34.86
CA GLY A 467 27.15 -13.38 -34.15
C GLY A 467 27.16 -12.62 -32.81
N MET A 468 26.15 -12.83 -31.98
CA MET A 468 26.10 -12.27 -30.62
C MET A 468 27.22 -12.85 -29.74
N PRO A 469 27.78 -12.08 -28.79
CA PRO A 469 28.70 -12.61 -27.79
C PRO A 469 27.96 -13.57 -26.84
N LEU A 470 28.66 -14.65 -26.46
CA LEU A 470 28.18 -15.68 -25.53
C LEU A 470 28.80 -15.53 -24.14
#